data_AF-A0A3C1DKW3-F1
#
_entry.id   AF-A0A3C1DKW3-F1
#
_cell.length_a   1.000
_cell.length_b   1.000
_cell.length_c   1.000
_cell.angle_alpha   90.00
_cell.angle_beta   90.00
_cell.angle_gamma   90.00
#
_symmetry.space_group_name_H-M   'P 1'
#
loop_
_entity.id
_entity.type
_entity.pdbx_description
1 polymer ?
#
loop_
_entity_poly.entity_id
_entity_poly.type
_entity_poly.pdbx_seq_one_letter_code
_entity_poly.pdbx_strand_id
1 'polypeptide(L)'
;MKALLIFCEGNHDIVFVRRSLGAVAGLEFINDPIDKLPSPFGALQTPRHPNAPGRGVSLIVQHYSTRALGGERLSQAAHAPAPAFICALRDASRDQLVLLVRCGTDSAKTKIVELLSNLSATLSNSYGMFVVTEYAVAFVFDADTSIAAREQTFRDDYGGTFSDVDRLSHGGWIRHGDVPVGLFIFADDHGNGTLEAVLAPEVAKRWPGAWTAADDLLNNHCPPDAAAYTKRSERLKAQMTIAGQPYFPGDPLSVAIDRDKRQLGLPPDAFQGPTSQALVTFLQSAPFTP
;
A
#
# COMPACT_ATOMS: atom_id res chain seq x y z
N MET A 1 -12.22 9.33 -15.73
CA MET A 1 -11.77 8.66 -14.50
C MET A 1 -10.33 8.98 -14.17
N LYS A 2 -10.03 9.14 -12.87
CA LYS A 2 -8.69 9.37 -12.31
C LYS A 2 -8.16 8.10 -11.65
N ALA A 3 -6.86 7.93 -11.56
CA ALA A 3 -6.26 6.84 -10.78
C ALA A 3 -5.34 7.35 -9.66
N LEU A 4 -5.39 6.70 -8.50
CA LEU A 4 -4.46 6.93 -7.40
C LEU A 4 -3.71 5.64 -7.10
N LEU A 5 -2.41 5.62 -7.34
CA LEU A 5 -1.54 4.50 -6.99
C LEU A 5 -0.93 4.77 -5.63
N ILE A 6 -1.11 3.85 -4.69
CA ILE A 6 -0.60 3.96 -3.32
C ILE A 6 0.43 2.86 -3.10
N PHE A 7 1.70 3.26 -2.98
CA PHE A 7 2.83 2.37 -2.72
C PHE A 7 3.03 2.21 -1.22
N CYS A 8 2.94 0.97 -0.75
CA CYS A 8 3.13 0.60 0.65
C CYS A 8 4.24 -0.46 0.77
N GLU A 9 5.00 -0.44 1.87
CA GLU A 9 6.13 -1.35 2.07
C GLU A 9 5.67 -2.81 2.19
N GLY A 10 4.73 -3.09 3.10
CA GLY A 10 4.27 -4.43 3.46
C GLY A 10 2.77 -4.69 3.20
N ASN A 11 2.39 -5.96 3.31
CA ASN A 11 0.98 -6.37 3.20
C ASN A 11 0.11 -5.81 4.34
N HIS A 12 0.66 -5.62 5.54
CA HIS A 12 -0.09 -5.12 6.69
C HIS A 12 -0.42 -3.64 6.53
N ASP A 13 0.50 -2.85 5.97
CA ASP A 13 0.27 -1.46 5.57
C ASP A 13 -0.85 -1.35 4.54
N ILE A 14 -0.81 -2.20 3.51
CA ILE A 14 -1.88 -2.27 2.50
C ILE A 14 -3.22 -2.58 3.15
N VAL A 15 -3.27 -3.56 4.05
CA VAL A 15 -4.50 -3.90 4.76
C VAL A 15 -5.01 -2.70 5.56
N PHE A 16 -4.12 -1.99 6.27
CA PHE A 16 -4.50 -0.79 7.02
C PHE A 16 -5.04 0.29 6.10
N VAL A 17 -4.29 0.72 5.08
CA VAL A 17 -4.70 1.75 4.12
C VAL A 17 -6.05 1.41 3.49
N ARG A 18 -6.21 0.15 3.03
CA ARG A 18 -7.45 -0.35 2.43
C ARG A 18 -8.63 -0.28 3.39
N ARG A 19 -8.44 -0.71 4.64
CA ARG A 19 -9.48 -0.71 5.68
C ARG A 19 -9.83 0.70 6.11
N SER A 20 -8.86 1.61 6.22
CA SER A 20 -9.09 3.03 6.50
C SER A 20 -9.88 3.71 5.37
N LEU A 21 -9.53 3.46 4.11
CA LEU A 21 -10.29 3.97 2.96
C LEU A 21 -11.73 3.48 2.95
N GLY A 22 -11.96 2.19 3.23
CA GLY A 22 -13.31 1.64 3.35
C GLY A 22 -14.09 2.21 4.55
N ALA A 23 -13.45 2.33 5.72
CA ALA A 23 -14.11 2.71 6.97
C ALA A 23 -14.35 4.22 7.11
N VAL A 24 -13.48 5.07 6.56
CA VAL A 24 -13.57 6.54 6.67
C VAL A 24 -14.19 7.17 5.43
N ALA A 25 -13.80 6.72 4.23
CA ALA A 25 -14.26 7.30 2.97
C ALA A 25 -15.30 6.45 2.23
N GLY A 26 -15.65 5.26 2.73
CA GLY A 26 -16.66 4.42 2.12
C GLY A 26 -16.27 3.84 0.76
N LEU A 27 -14.96 3.74 0.46
CA LEU A 27 -14.50 3.19 -0.81
C LEU A 27 -14.88 1.70 -0.95
N GLU A 28 -15.32 1.34 -2.15
CA GLU A 28 -15.78 -0.01 -2.45
C GLU A 28 -14.66 -0.89 -2.99
N PHE A 29 -14.63 -2.16 -2.57
CA PHE A 29 -13.65 -3.13 -3.03
C PHE A 29 -13.99 -3.64 -4.43
N ILE A 30 -13.04 -3.57 -5.34
CA ILE A 30 -13.18 -4.17 -6.66
C ILE A 30 -12.68 -5.61 -6.59
N ASN A 31 -13.62 -6.56 -6.68
CA ASN A 31 -13.33 -7.99 -6.78
C ASN A 31 -13.42 -8.51 -8.24
N ASP A 32 -13.58 -7.59 -9.19
CA ASP A 32 -13.63 -7.94 -10.60
C ASP A 32 -12.26 -8.46 -11.10
N PRO A 33 -12.26 -9.35 -12.10
CA PRO A 33 -11.06 -9.72 -12.84
C PRO A 33 -10.27 -8.51 -13.38
N ILE A 34 -8.95 -8.64 -13.50
CA ILE A 34 -8.05 -7.55 -13.94
C ILE A 34 -8.48 -6.96 -15.29
N ASP A 35 -8.94 -7.77 -16.23
CA ASP A 35 -9.38 -7.33 -17.55
C ASP A 35 -10.62 -6.43 -17.52
N LYS A 36 -11.39 -6.46 -16.43
CA LYS A 36 -12.55 -5.58 -16.20
C LYS A 36 -12.21 -4.28 -15.47
N LEU A 37 -10.97 -4.10 -15.01
CA LEU A 37 -10.56 -2.83 -14.44
C LEU A 37 -10.59 -1.71 -15.50
N PRO A 38 -10.74 -0.45 -15.09
CA PRO A 38 -10.59 0.69 -16.00
C PRO A 38 -9.24 0.66 -16.71
N SER A 39 -9.24 0.86 -18.03
CA SER A 39 -8.02 0.94 -18.82
C SER A 39 -7.21 2.19 -18.44
N PRO A 40 -5.86 2.15 -18.40
CA PRO A 40 -5.00 1.09 -18.92
C PRO A 40 -4.76 -0.08 -17.94
N PHE A 41 -5.32 -0.07 -16.73
CA PHE A 41 -5.08 -1.13 -15.73
C PHE A 41 -5.83 -2.43 -16.04
N GLY A 42 -6.99 -2.32 -16.70
CA GLY A 42 -7.66 -3.45 -17.36
C GLY A 42 -7.61 -3.38 -18.88
N ALA A 43 -8.40 -4.21 -19.56
CA ALA A 43 -8.33 -4.36 -21.00
C ALA A 43 -8.85 -3.10 -21.72
N LEU A 44 -8.24 -2.76 -22.87
CA LEU A 44 -8.74 -1.67 -23.71
C LEU A 44 -10.07 -2.08 -24.37
N GLN A 45 -11.19 -1.57 -23.86
CA GLN A 45 -12.49 -1.80 -24.48
C GLN A 45 -12.56 -1.11 -25.85
N THR A 46 -12.91 -1.86 -26.89
CA THR A 46 -13.10 -1.28 -28.22
C THR A 46 -14.53 -0.76 -28.36
N PRO A 47 -14.77 0.45 -28.90
CA PRO A 47 -16.11 1.01 -29.07
C PRO A 47 -17.07 0.11 -29.89
N ARG A 48 -16.51 -0.71 -30.79
CA ARG A 48 -17.28 -1.66 -31.60
C ARG A 48 -17.81 -2.86 -30.81
N HIS A 49 -17.22 -3.18 -29.67
CA HIS A 49 -17.62 -4.28 -28.81
C HIS A 49 -17.35 -3.95 -27.33
N PRO A 50 -18.22 -3.15 -26.68
CA PRO A 50 -18.03 -2.73 -25.28
C PRO A 50 -18.03 -3.91 -24.29
N ASN A 51 -18.63 -5.04 -24.68
CA ASN A 51 -18.73 -6.25 -23.84
C ASN A 51 -17.76 -7.37 -24.26
N ALA A 52 -16.93 -7.18 -25.30
CA ALA A 52 -15.92 -8.17 -25.68
C ALA A 52 -14.60 -7.91 -24.93
N PRO A 53 -13.82 -8.96 -24.61
CA PRO A 53 -12.50 -8.78 -24.02
C PRO A 53 -11.65 -7.88 -24.95
N GLY A 54 -11.21 -6.75 -24.40
CA GLY A 54 -10.46 -5.74 -25.12
C GLY A 54 -9.19 -6.30 -25.76
N ARG A 55 -8.84 -5.83 -26.96
CA ARG A 55 -7.66 -6.31 -27.72
C ARG A 55 -6.31 -5.71 -27.28
N GLY A 56 -6.22 -5.13 -26.08
CA GLY A 56 -4.99 -4.55 -25.52
C GLY A 56 -4.56 -5.27 -24.23
N VAL A 57 -3.27 -5.54 -24.10
CA VAL A 57 -2.70 -6.09 -22.85
C VAL A 57 -2.77 -4.99 -21.78
N SER A 58 -3.42 -5.28 -20.66
CA SER A 58 -3.50 -4.30 -19.57
C SER A 58 -2.12 -4.06 -18.96
N LEU A 59 -1.88 -2.86 -18.41
CA LEU A 59 -0.61 -2.49 -17.80
C LEU A 59 -0.22 -3.48 -16.68
N ILE A 60 -1.21 -3.94 -15.90
CA ILE A 60 -1.00 -4.93 -14.83
C ILE A 60 -0.56 -6.28 -15.42
N VAL A 61 -1.23 -6.76 -16.47
CA VAL A 61 -0.85 -8.02 -17.13
C VAL A 61 0.53 -7.90 -17.77
N GLN A 62 0.84 -6.77 -18.40
CA GLN A 62 2.17 -6.50 -18.96
C GLN A 62 3.24 -6.55 -17.87
N HIS A 63 3.03 -5.85 -16.75
CA HIS A 63 3.96 -5.84 -15.62
C HIS A 63 4.27 -7.26 -15.10
N TYR A 64 3.26 -8.13 -15.02
CA TYR A 64 3.46 -9.51 -14.55
C TYR A 64 4.03 -10.47 -15.60
N SER A 65 3.81 -10.20 -16.89
CA SER A 65 4.21 -11.09 -17.99
C SER A 65 5.61 -10.83 -18.55
N THR A 66 6.15 -9.61 -18.40
CA THR A 66 7.48 -9.25 -18.92
C THR A 66 8.65 -9.70 -18.04
N ARG A 67 8.38 -10.50 -17.00
CA ARG A 67 9.40 -10.96 -16.06
C ARG A 67 10.37 -11.95 -16.71
N ALA A 68 11.65 -11.60 -16.74
CA ALA A 68 12.72 -12.54 -17.04
C ALA A 68 13.04 -13.40 -15.81
N LEU A 69 12.77 -14.72 -15.88
CA LEU A 69 13.09 -15.67 -14.82
C LEU A 69 14.54 -16.19 -14.89
N GLY A 70 15.21 -15.99 -16.01
CA GLY A 70 16.59 -16.43 -16.20
C GLY A 70 17.53 -15.75 -15.21
N GLY A 71 18.16 -16.52 -14.33
CA GLY A 71 19.09 -16.02 -13.30
C GLY A 71 18.44 -15.69 -11.95
N GLU A 72 17.12 -15.77 -11.83
CA GLU A 72 16.45 -15.63 -10.53
C GLU A 72 16.53 -16.91 -9.71
N ARG A 73 16.58 -16.77 -8.38
CA ARG A 73 16.42 -17.92 -7.48
C ARG A 73 14.96 -18.36 -7.48
N LEU A 74 14.70 -19.66 -7.28
CA LEU A 74 13.34 -20.19 -7.21
C LEU A 74 12.49 -19.46 -6.14
N SER A 75 13.09 -19.10 -5.01
CA SER A 75 12.43 -18.33 -3.96
C SER A 75 11.97 -16.94 -4.43
N GLN A 76 12.67 -16.33 -5.38
CA GLN A 76 12.26 -15.07 -6.00
C GLN A 76 11.17 -15.34 -7.05
N ALA A 77 11.38 -16.32 -7.93
CA ALA A 77 10.46 -16.70 -9.00
C ALA A 77 9.06 -17.09 -8.49
N ALA A 78 8.96 -17.67 -7.29
CA ALA A 78 7.71 -18.10 -6.67
C ALA A 78 6.79 -16.95 -6.23
N HIS A 79 7.29 -15.73 -6.13
CA HIS A 79 6.52 -14.57 -5.70
C HIS A 79 6.23 -13.62 -6.86
N ALA A 80 5.12 -12.88 -6.76
CA ALA A 80 4.82 -11.80 -7.70
C ALA A 80 5.98 -10.78 -7.74
N PRO A 81 6.38 -10.29 -8.93
CA PRO A 81 7.39 -9.24 -9.04
C PRO A 81 6.97 -8.00 -8.25
N ALA A 82 7.95 -7.37 -7.60
CA ALA A 82 7.76 -6.03 -7.04
C ALA A 82 7.86 -4.98 -8.16
N PRO A 83 7.09 -3.89 -8.10
CA PRO A 83 6.00 -3.65 -7.15
C PRO A 83 4.74 -4.45 -7.50
N ALA A 84 4.13 -5.12 -6.53
CA ALA A 84 2.99 -6.02 -6.75
C ALA A 84 1.65 -5.30 -6.53
N PHE A 85 0.76 -5.29 -7.52
CA PHE A 85 -0.63 -4.86 -7.36
C PHE A 85 -1.38 -5.83 -6.45
N ILE A 86 -1.86 -5.35 -5.29
CA ILE A 86 -2.50 -6.19 -4.27
C ILE A 86 -4.01 -6.02 -4.23
N CYS A 87 -4.51 -4.79 -4.39
CA CYS A 87 -5.93 -4.50 -4.26
C CYS A 87 -6.32 -3.28 -5.11
N ALA A 88 -7.57 -3.28 -5.58
CA ALA A 88 -8.20 -2.14 -6.23
C ALA A 88 -9.47 -1.73 -5.47
N LEU A 89 -9.68 -0.43 -5.32
CA LEU A 89 -10.89 0.15 -4.76
C LEU A 89 -11.49 1.17 -5.72
N ARG A 90 -12.78 1.44 -5.57
CA ARG A 90 -13.52 2.47 -6.31
C ARG A 90 -14.01 3.54 -5.36
N ASP A 91 -13.68 4.80 -5.68
CA ASP A 91 -14.36 5.96 -5.13
C ASP A 91 -15.36 6.47 -6.18
N ALA A 92 -16.62 6.05 -6.04
CA ALA A 92 -17.69 6.43 -6.95
C ALA A 92 -18.00 7.93 -6.87
N SER A 93 -17.77 8.56 -5.72
CA SER A 93 -18.06 9.99 -5.52
C SER A 93 -17.09 10.89 -6.27
N ARG A 94 -15.89 10.38 -6.60
CA ARG A 94 -14.81 11.12 -7.27
C ARG A 94 -14.46 10.61 -8.67
N ASP A 95 -15.20 9.62 -9.18
CA ASP A 95 -14.85 8.88 -10.41
C ASP A 95 -13.37 8.48 -10.43
N GLN A 96 -12.94 7.79 -9.35
CA GLN A 96 -11.54 7.44 -9.12
C GLN A 96 -11.34 5.94 -8.87
N LEU A 97 -10.31 5.40 -9.52
CA LEU A 97 -9.75 4.08 -9.25
C LEU A 97 -8.57 4.22 -8.26
N VAL A 98 -8.60 3.51 -7.15
CA VAL A 98 -7.48 3.45 -6.19
C VAL A 98 -6.81 2.09 -6.29
N LEU A 99 -5.50 2.08 -6.47
CA LEU A 99 -4.69 0.87 -6.60
C LEU A 99 -3.67 0.81 -5.47
N LEU A 100 -3.72 -0.24 -4.66
CA LEU A 100 -2.76 -0.49 -3.60
C LEU A 100 -1.68 -1.42 -4.11
N VAL A 101 -0.44 -0.93 -4.07
CA VAL A 101 0.72 -1.58 -4.66
C VAL A 101 1.77 -1.82 -3.57
N ARG A 102 2.19 -3.07 -3.41
CA ARG A 102 3.26 -3.43 -2.49
C ARG A 102 4.60 -3.21 -3.16
N CYS A 103 5.43 -2.31 -2.63
CA CYS A 103 6.80 -2.16 -3.12
C CYS A 103 7.75 -3.19 -2.50
N GLY A 104 7.61 -3.58 -1.24
CA GLY A 104 8.62 -4.40 -0.56
C GLY A 104 9.88 -3.58 -0.21
N THR A 105 11.02 -4.26 -0.06
CA THR A 105 12.28 -3.64 0.42
C THR A 105 12.99 -2.81 -0.66
N ASP A 106 14.08 -2.14 -0.27
CA ASP A 106 14.84 -1.13 -1.05
C ASP A 106 15.13 -1.44 -2.53
N SER A 107 15.21 -2.71 -2.90
CA SER A 107 15.41 -3.14 -4.30
C SER A 107 14.25 -2.84 -5.25
N ALA A 108 13.09 -2.41 -4.73
CA ALA A 108 11.90 -2.14 -5.54
C ALA A 108 11.87 -0.75 -6.19
N LYS A 109 12.74 0.17 -5.76
CA LYS A 109 12.76 1.58 -6.19
C LYS A 109 12.82 1.71 -7.72
N THR A 110 13.83 1.09 -8.34
CA THR A 110 14.01 1.10 -9.80
C THR A 110 12.78 0.56 -10.54
N LYS A 111 12.14 -0.49 -9.99
CA LYS A 111 10.97 -1.11 -10.61
C LYS A 111 9.70 -0.26 -10.46
N ILE A 112 9.59 0.54 -9.40
CA ILE A 112 8.54 1.54 -9.26
C ILE A 112 8.73 2.64 -10.30
N VAL A 113 9.95 3.17 -10.44
CA VAL A 113 10.26 4.19 -11.46
C VAL A 113 9.95 3.67 -12.88
N GLU A 114 10.34 2.43 -13.17
CA GLU A 114 10.03 1.78 -14.45
C GLU A 114 8.52 1.62 -14.66
N LEU A 115 7.78 1.14 -13.66
CA LEU A 115 6.31 1.02 -13.73
C LEU A 115 5.65 2.37 -14.00
N LEU A 116 6.07 3.43 -13.28
CA LEU A 116 5.51 4.77 -13.45
C LEU A 116 5.85 5.35 -14.82
N SER A 117 7.09 5.16 -15.30
CA SER A 117 7.50 5.58 -16.64
C SER A 117 6.68 4.88 -17.72
N ASN A 118 6.45 3.58 -17.57
CA ASN A 118 5.62 2.79 -18.49
C ASN A 118 4.16 3.27 -18.46
N LEU A 119 3.62 3.61 -17.29
CA LEU A 119 2.28 4.17 -17.16
C LEU A 119 2.17 5.55 -17.85
N SER A 120 3.12 6.47 -17.63
CA SER A 120 3.14 7.77 -18.30
C SER A 120 3.18 7.59 -19.82
N ALA A 121 4.11 6.78 -20.32
CA ALA A 121 4.25 6.52 -21.75
C ALA A 121 2.98 5.88 -22.35
N THR A 122 2.34 4.97 -21.61
CA THR A 122 1.09 4.33 -22.02
C THR A 122 -0.02 5.37 -22.17
N LEU A 123 -0.19 6.25 -21.18
CA LEU A 123 -1.21 7.30 -21.22
C LEU A 123 -0.96 8.33 -22.33
N SER A 124 0.28 8.80 -22.50
CA SER A 124 0.63 9.78 -23.54
C SER A 124 0.42 9.25 -24.97
N ASN A 125 0.67 7.97 -25.22
CA ASN A 125 0.55 7.35 -26.54
C ASN A 125 -0.87 6.87 -26.88
N SER A 126 -1.82 7.00 -25.95
CA SER A 126 -3.15 6.39 -26.08
C SER A 126 -4.16 7.21 -26.88
N TYR A 127 -3.84 8.44 -27.26
CA TYR A 127 -4.76 9.37 -27.96
C TYR A 127 -6.15 9.46 -27.29
N GLY A 128 -6.23 9.36 -25.96
CA GLY A 128 -7.49 9.45 -25.22
C GLY A 128 -8.38 8.20 -25.27
N MET A 129 -7.85 7.05 -25.69
CA MET A 129 -8.60 5.79 -25.73
C MET A 129 -8.81 5.14 -24.36
N PHE A 130 -8.04 5.54 -23.34
CA PHE A 130 -8.13 4.97 -22.00
C PHE A 130 -9.19 5.67 -21.13
N VAL A 131 -9.84 4.88 -20.27
CA VAL A 131 -10.85 5.37 -19.32
C VAL A 131 -10.20 6.21 -18.23
N VAL A 132 -9.04 5.76 -17.74
CA VAL A 132 -8.17 6.55 -16.87
C VAL A 132 -7.34 7.46 -17.76
N THR A 133 -7.50 8.76 -17.54
CA THR A 133 -6.83 9.81 -18.31
C THR A 133 -5.74 10.53 -17.53
N GLU A 134 -5.77 10.40 -16.20
CA GLU A 134 -4.85 11.07 -15.27
C GLU A 134 -4.58 10.15 -14.08
N TYR A 135 -3.39 10.26 -13.49
CA TYR A 135 -3.05 9.53 -12.28
C TYR A 135 -2.22 10.36 -11.30
N ALA A 136 -2.30 10.00 -10.02
CA ALA A 136 -1.47 10.48 -8.94
C ALA A 136 -0.80 9.30 -8.23
N VAL A 137 0.31 9.57 -7.54
CA VAL A 137 1.09 8.57 -6.82
C VAL A 137 1.26 9.01 -5.37
N ALA A 138 0.91 8.15 -4.43
CA ALA A 138 1.18 8.33 -3.01
C ALA A 138 2.14 7.25 -2.52
N PHE A 139 3.12 7.64 -1.71
CA PHE A 139 3.98 6.73 -0.97
C PHE A 139 3.59 6.76 0.50
N VAL A 140 3.40 5.58 1.08
CA VAL A 140 2.99 5.41 2.47
C VAL A 140 4.02 4.51 3.17
N PHE A 141 4.78 5.09 4.09
CA PHE A 141 5.89 4.43 4.78
C PHE A 141 5.82 4.61 6.29
N ASP A 142 6.57 3.80 7.02
CA ASP A 142 6.81 4.03 8.44
C ASP A 142 7.89 5.10 8.65
N ALA A 143 7.80 5.86 9.75
CA ALA A 143 8.87 6.78 10.13
C ALA A 143 10.15 6.03 10.54
N ASP A 144 10.00 4.82 11.11
CA ASP A 144 11.00 4.05 11.84
C ASP A 144 11.63 4.85 12.99
N THR A 145 12.61 5.69 12.63
CA THR A 145 13.36 6.51 13.56
C THR A 145 12.72 7.87 13.74
N SER A 146 12.36 8.54 12.64
CA SER A 146 11.66 9.84 12.66
C SER A 146 11.11 10.19 11.28
N ILE A 147 10.08 11.03 11.23
CA ILE A 147 9.53 11.59 9.98
C ILE A 147 10.65 12.22 9.14
N ALA A 148 11.49 13.07 9.75
CA ALA A 148 12.56 13.77 9.03
C ALA A 148 13.60 12.82 8.41
N ALA A 149 13.97 11.75 9.12
CA ALA A 149 14.90 10.75 8.59
C ALA A 149 14.28 9.97 7.42
N ARG A 150 12.99 9.64 7.50
CA ARG A 150 12.28 8.96 6.42
C ARG A 150 12.07 9.87 5.21
N GLU A 151 11.79 11.15 5.41
CA GLU A 151 11.75 12.13 4.30
C GLU A 151 13.11 12.25 3.61
N GLN A 152 14.21 12.30 4.37
CA GLN A 152 15.55 12.31 3.78
C GLN A 152 15.83 11.04 2.98
N THR A 153 15.49 9.88 3.54
CA THR A 153 15.62 8.59 2.82
C THR A 153 14.82 8.62 1.52
N PHE A 154 13.60 9.16 1.55
CA PHE A 154 12.78 9.31 0.34
C PHE A 154 13.44 10.22 -0.71
N ARG A 155 14.02 11.35 -0.29
CA ARG A 155 14.77 12.24 -1.19
C ARG A 155 15.99 11.54 -1.80
N ASP A 156 16.74 10.81 -0.99
CA ASP A 156 17.92 10.08 -1.45
C ASP A 156 17.53 9.00 -2.47
N ASP A 157 16.38 8.36 -2.25
CA ASP A 157 15.86 7.28 -3.09
C ASP A 157 15.27 7.75 -4.41
N TYR A 158 14.55 8.88 -4.40
CA TYR A 158 13.73 9.33 -5.52
C TYR A 158 14.14 10.68 -6.09
N GLY A 159 15.15 11.36 -5.55
CA GLY A 159 15.56 12.70 -6.03
C GLY A 159 16.14 12.73 -7.43
N GLY A 160 16.68 11.61 -7.91
CA GLY A 160 17.03 11.45 -9.33
C GLY A 160 15.83 11.20 -10.25
N THR A 161 14.65 10.93 -9.70
CA THR A 161 13.44 10.56 -10.44
C THR A 161 12.40 11.67 -10.45
N PHE A 162 12.04 12.19 -9.27
CA PHE A 162 10.99 13.18 -9.13
C PHE A 162 11.58 14.58 -8.98
N SER A 163 11.12 15.50 -9.83
CA SER A 163 11.39 16.92 -9.68
C SER A 163 10.75 17.45 -8.40
N ASP A 164 11.40 18.42 -7.75
CA ASP A 164 10.94 19.06 -6.51
C ASP A 164 10.78 18.13 -5.30
N VAL A 165 11.40 16.94 -5.30
CA VAL A 165 11.37 16.02 -4.14
C VAL A 165 11.83 16.67 -2.84
N ASP A 166 12.73 17.67 -2.93
CA ASP A 166 13.25 18.39 -1.78
C ASP A 166 12.19 19.21 -1.04
N ARG A 167 11.07 19.52 -1.71
CA ARG A 167 9.92 20.21 -1.13
C ARG A 167 8.86 19.26 -0.57
N LEU A 168 8.96 17.96 -0.86
CA LEU A 168 8.01 16.99 -0.39
C LEU A 168 8.23 16.72 1.10
N SER A 169 7.14 16.75 1.85
CA SER A 169 7.10 16.46 3.29
C SER A 169 5.94 15.52 3.61
N HIS A 170 5.94 14.97 4.82
CA HIS A 170 4.82 14.20 5.36
C HIS A 170 3.48 14.94 5.18
N GLY A 171 2.49 14.26 4.63
CA GLY A 171 1.15 14.79 4.34
C GLY A 171 1.11 15.76 3.17
N GLY A 172 2.23 15.96 2.46
CA GLY A 172 2.38 16.90 1.37
C GLY A 172 2.31 16.25 -0.02
N TRP A 173 2.07 17.09 -1.02
CA TRP A 173 2.09 16.74 -2.43
C TRP A 173 3.01 17.69 -3.19
N ILE A 174 3.74 17.15 -4.16
CA ILE A 174 4.48 17.89 -5.18
C ILE A 174 3.97 17.51 -6.57
N ARG A 175 4.48 18.19 -7.60
CA ARG A 175 4.25 17.79 -9.00
C ARG A 175 5.55 17.38 -9.67
N HIS A 176 5.52 16.22 -10.31
CA HIS A 176 6.54 15.76 -11.23
C HIS A 176 5.98 15.78 -12.66
N GLY A 177 6.30 16.84 -13.41
CA GLY A 177 5.55 17.16 -14.63
C GLY A 177 4.07 17.37 -14.29
N ASP A 178 3.19 16.62 -14.97
CA ASP A 178 1.75 16.65 -14.73
C ASP A 178 1.28 15.64 -13.65
N VAL A 179 2.20 14.87 -13.05
CA VAL A 179 1.86 13.79 -12.12
C VAL A 179 2.01 14.27 -10.67
N PRO A 180 0.92 14.29 -9.87
CA PRO A 180 1.03 14.52 -8.44
C PRO A 180 1.75 13.37 -7.73
N VAL A 181 2.72 13.72 -6.88
CA VAL A 181 3.46 12.77 -6.04
C VAL A 181 3.32 13.19 -4.59
N GLY A 182 2.84 12.29 -3.74
CA GLY A 182 2.58 12.53 -2.32
C GLY A 182 3.33 11.58 -1.41
N LEU A 183 3.58 12.02 -0.18
CA LEU A 183 4.24 11.22 0.86
C LEU A 183 3.44 11.28 2.16
N PHE A 184 3.07 10.11 2.67
CA PHE A 184 2.52 9.94 4.00
C PHE A 184 3.44 9.01 4.81
N ILE A 185 3.60 9.33 6.09
CA ILE A 185 4.49 8.62 6.98
C ILE A 185 3.71 8.25 8.25
N PHE A 186 3.64 6.97 8.59
CA PHE A 186 3.09 6.54 9.87
C PHE A 186 4.06 6.91 10.99
N ALA A 187 3.54 7.63 11.98
CA ALA A 187 4.28 8.06 13.14
C ALA A 187 3.33 8.19 14.35
N ASP A 188 3.91 8.09 15.54
CA ASP A 188 3.28 8.45 16.80
C ASP A 188 3.24 9.97 17.01
N ASP A 189 2.67 10.42 18.13
CA ASP A 189 2.54 11.84 18.48
C ASP A 189 3.89 12.57 18.62
N HIS A 190 5.01 11.83 18.68
CA HIS A 190 6.37 12.38 18.75
C HIS A 190 7.08 12.35 17.39
N GLY A 191 6.40 11.94 16.32
CA GLY A 191 6.95 11.86 14.97
C GLY A 191 7.85 10.65 14.73
N ASN A 192 7.76 9.62 15.57
CA ASN A 192 8.59 8.41 15.50
C ASN A 192 7.72 7.15 15.35
N GLY A 193 8.33 6.01 15.06
CA GLY A 193 7.65 4.72 15.12
C GLY A 193 7.06 4.26 13.80
N THR A 194 6.12 3.32 13.92
CA THR A 194 5.62 2.51 12.81
C THR A 194 4.11 2.33 12.92
N LEU A 195 3.48 1.80 11.87
CA LEU A 195 2.08 1.41 11.88
C LEU A 195 1.71 0.49 13.05
N GLU A 196 2.62 -0.38 13.50
CA GLU A 196 2.38 -1.23 14.67
C GLU A 196 2.07 -0.44 15.95
N ALA A 197 2.62 0.77 16.11
CA ALA A 197 2.30 1.61 17.26
C ALA A 197 0.83 2.06 17.25
N VAL A 198 0.25 2.22 16.05
CA VAL A 198 -1.17 2.59 15.85
C VAL A 198 -2.07 1.37 16.04
N LEU A 199 -1.65 0.19 15.56
CA LEU A 199 -2.47 -1.02 15.57
C LEU A 199 -2.39 -1.81 16.87
N ALA A 200 -1.28 -1.76 17.60
CA ALA A 200 -1.07 -2.54 18.82
C ALA A 200 -2.15 -2.29 19.90
N PRO A 201 -2.57 -1.04 20.19
CA PRO A 201 -3.68 -0.80 21.11
C PRO A 201 -4.98 -1.46 20.69
N GLU A 202 -5.30 -1.46 19.39
CA GLU A 202 -6.52 -2.09 18.86
C GLU A 202 -6.45 -3.61 18.93
N VAL A 203 -5.28 -4.21 18.69
CA VAL A 203 -5.05 -5.65 18.89
C VAL A 203 -5.19 -6.04 20.36
N ALA A 204 -4.59 -5.27 21.27
CA ALA A 204 -4.69 -5.49 22.72
C ALA A 204 -6.13 -5.40 23.22
N LYS A 205 -6.91 -4.43 22.73
CA LYS A 205 -8.34 -4.29 23.01
C LYS A 205 -9.14 -5.47 22.45
N ARG A 206 -8.81 -5.94 21.24
CA ARG A 206 -9.54 -7.02 20.55
C ARG A 206 -9.29 -8.40 21.17
N TRP A 207 -8.06 -8.68 21.59
CA TRP A 207 -7.63 -9.97 22.15
C TRP A 207 -6.77 -9.82 23.41
N PRO A 208 -7.33 -9.31 24.53
CA PRO A 208 -6.53 -8.97 25.71
C PRO A 208 -5.77 -10.16 26.30
N GLY A 209 -6.40 -11.33 26.37
CA GLY A 209 -5.75 -12.54 26.89
C GLY A 209 -4.60 -13.03 26.00
N ALA A 210 -4.78 -13.03 24.68
CA ALA A 210 -3.74 -13.44 23.75
C ALA A 210 -2.60 -12.41 23.68
N TRP A 211 -2.91 -11.12 23.84
CA TRP A 211 -1.93 -10.04 23.91
C TRP A 211 -0.98 -10.19 25.10
N THR A 212 -1.52 -10.44 26.30
CA THR A 212 -0.72 -10.68 27.51
C THR A 212 0.12 -11.94 27.36
N ALA A 213 -0.47 -13.05 26.90
CA ALA A 213 0.26 -14.30 26.70
C ALA A 213 1.38 -14.16 25.64
N ALA A 214 1.17 -13.34 24.60
CA ALA A 214 2.20 -13.03 23.62
C ALA A 214 3.36 -12.23 24.24
N ASP A 215 3.07 -11.27 25.12
CA ASP A 215 4.10 -10.52 25.85
C ASP A 215 4.93 -11.46 26.75
N ASP A 216 4.26 -12.31 27.51
CA ASP A 216 4.90 -13.29 28.39
C ASP A 216 5.80 -14.25 27.59
N LEU A 217 5.34 -14.71 26.42
CA LEU A 217 6.14 -15.57 25.54
C LEU A 217 7.41 -14.83 25.09
N LEU A 218 7.29 -13.57 24.65
CA LEU A 218 8.44 -12.78 24.22
C LEU A 218 9.40 -12.51 25.37
N ASN A 219 8.91 -12.18 26.56
CA ASN A 219 9.76 -11.92 27.73
C ASN A 219 10.56 -13.15 28.17
N ASN A 220 9.96 -14.34 28.07
CA ASN A 220 10.57 -15.56 28.56
C ASN A 220 11.42 -16.29 27.51
N HIS A 221 11.19 -16.04 26.21
CA HIS A 221 11.79 -16.85 25.14
C HIS A 221 12.44 -16.04 24.01
N CYS A 222 12.28 -14.71 23.95
CA CYS A 222 12.94 -13.91 22.92
C CYS A 222 14.43 -13.74 23.26
N PRO A 223 15.36 -14.16 22.37
CA PRO A 223 16.79 -13.97 22.60
C PRO A 223 17.15 -12.48 22.75
N PRO A 224 18.11 -12.11 23.63
CA PRO A 224 18.48 -10.70 23.84
C PRO A 224 19.01 -9.96 22.60
N ASP A 225 19.53 -10.69 21.61
CA ASP A 225 20.03 -10.18 20.34
C ASP A 225 18.97 -10.15 19.23
N ALA A 226 17.78 -10.72 19.47
CA ALA A 226 16.70 -10.70 18.51
C ALA A 226 16.17 -9.28 18.29
N ALA A 227 15.72 -9.00 17.06
CA ALA A 227 15.16 -7.69 16.71
C ALA A 227 13.95 -7.33 17.59
N ALA A 228 13.09 -8.30 17.90
CA ALA A 228 11.94 -8.13 18.80
C ALA A 228 12.32 -7.88 20.27
N TYR A 229 13.57 -8.14 20.67
CA TYR A 229 14.08 -7.76 21.98
C TYR A 229 14.67 -6.34 21.97
N THR A 230 15.41 -6.01 20.90
CA THR A 230 16.20 -4.76 20.82
C THR A 230 15.43 -3.57 20.26
N LYS A 231 14.36 -3.79 19.49
CA LYS A 231 13.58 -2.75 18.82
C LYS A 231 12.11 -2.84 19.18
N ARG A 232 11.53 -1.70 19.61
CA ARG A 232 10.12 -1.62 20.01
C ARG A 232 9.15 -1.97 18.87
N SER A 233 9.39 -1.49 17.65
CA SER A 233 8.52 -1.78 16.49
C SER A 233 8.47 -3.27 16.18
N GLU A 234 9.63 -3.93 16.12
CA GLU A 234 9.75 -5.38 15.93
C GLU A 234 9.10 -6.17 17.07
N ARG A 235 9.21 -5.67 18.31
CA ARG A 235 8.52 -6.26 19.45
C ARG A 235 7.01 -6.22 19.27
N LEU A 236 6.46 -5.05 18.93
CA LEU A 236 5.02 -4.88 18.71
C LEU A 236 4.54 -5.77 17.56
N LYS A 237 5.30 -5.83 16.46
CA LYS A 237 5.01 -6.69 15.31
C LYS A 237 4.96 -8.17 15.71
N ALA A 238 5.95 -8.62 16.48
CA ALA A 238 6.01 -9.99 16.98
C ALA A 238 4.84 -10.29 17.92
N GLN A 239 4.55 -9.39 18.86
CA GLN A 239 3.46 -9.54 19.83
C GLN A 239 2.09 -9.61 19.14
N MET A 240 1.82 -8.70 18.21
CA MET A 240 0.59 -8.72 17.40
C MET A 240 0.47 -10.01 16.58
N THR A 241 1.58 -10.48 16.01
CA THR A 241 1.61 -11.72 15.22
C THR A 241 1.28 -12.93 16.10
N ILE A 242 1.91 -13.06 17.27
CA ILE A 242 1.68 -14.16 18.22
C ILE A 242 0.24 -14.11 18.74
N ALA A 243 -0.25 -12.92 19.12
CA ALA A 243 -1.61 -12.73 19.62
C ALA A 243 -2.69 -13.13 18.60
N GLY A 244 -2.39 -13.01 17.30
CA GLY A 244 -3.29 -13.43 16.21
C GLY A 244 -3.30 -14.94 15.94
N GLN A 245 -2.25 -15.69 16.29
CA GLN A 245 -2.12 -17.11 15.93
C GLN A 245 -3.24 -18.03 16.45
N PRO A 246 -3.81 -17.84 17.67
CA PRO A 246 -4.94 -18.66 18.12
C PRO A 246 -6.17 -18.59 17.21
N TYR A 247 -6.33 -17.50 16.46
CA TYR A 247 -7.46 -17.25 15.56
C TYR A 247 -7.11 -17.49 14.09
N PHE A 248 -5.84 -17.31 13.74
CA PHE A 248 -5.30 -17.37 12.39
C PHE A 248 -4.00 -18.19 12.36
N PRO A 249 -4.07 -19.51 12.60
CA PRO A 249 -2.88 -20.34 12.75
C PRO A 249 -2.11 -20.45 11.43
N GLY A 250 -0.83 -20.09 11.46
CA GLY A 250 0.07 -20.11 10.29
C GLY A 250 -0.18 -18.98 9.28
N ASP A 251 -1.21 -18.16 9.51
CA ASP A 251 -1.52 -17.01 8.68
C ASP A 251 -0.66 -15.80 9.12
N PRO A 252 -0.28 -14.92 8.17
CA PRO A 252 0.53 -13.73 8.47
C PRO A 252 -0.28 -12.65 9.19
N LEU A 253 0.42 -11.68 9.82
CA LEU A 253 -0.19 -10.56 10.51
C LEU A 253 -1.22 -9.79 9.66
N SER A 254 -0.96 -9.63 8.36
CA SER A 254 -1.91 -8.97 7.45
C SER A 254 -3.28 -9.66 7.42
N VAL A 255 -3.34 -10.99 7.54
CA VAL A 255 -4.60 -11.73 7.61
C VAL A 255 -5.29 -11.51 8.95
N ALA A 256 -4.54 -11.49 10.06
CA ALA A 256 -5.09 -11.22 11.38
C ALA A 256 -5.74 -9.83 11.48
N ILE A 257 -5.15 -8.83 10.80
CA ILE A 257 -5.70 -7.47 10.70
C ILE A 257 -6.90 -7.41 9.76
N ASP A 258 -6.85 -8.11 8.62
CA ASP A 258 -7.84 -8.02 7.53
C ASP A 258 -9.19 -8.69 7.86
N ARG A 259 -9.14 -9.95 8.31
CA ARG A 259 -10.17 -10.94 7.98
C ARG A 259 -11.47 -10.77 8.79
N ASP A 260 -12.49 -10.23 8.11
CA ASP A 260 -13.87 -10.10 8.63
C ASP A 260 -14.78 -11.32 8.33
N LYS A 261 -14.33 -12.31 7.53
CA LYS A 261 -15.19 -13.46 7.14
C LYS A 261 -15.72 -14.31 8.31
N ARG A 262 -15.22 -14.10 9.52
CA ARG A 262 -15.75 -14.66 10.78
C ARG A 262 -15.83 -13.63 11.92
N GLN A 263 -15.72 -12.32 11.60
CA GLN A 263 -15.58 -11.22 12.57
C GLN A 263 -14.44 -11.43 13.58
N LEU A 264 -13.42 -12.23 13.22
CA LEU A 264 -12.33 -12.57 14.12
C LEU A 264 -11.23 -11.51 14.10
N GLY A 265 -10.99 -10.85 12.96
CA GLY A 265 -9.96 -9.82 12.82
C GLY A 265 -10.28 -8.52 13.55
N LEU A 266 -9.54 -7.46 13.22
CA LEU A 266 -9.81 -6.14 13.78
C LEU A 266 -11.16 -5.59 13.26
N PRO A 267 -11.98 -4.98 14.14
CA PRO A 267 -13.28 -4.45 13.76
C PRO A 267 -13.14 -3.15 12.95
N PRO A 268 -14.19 -2.68 12.24
CA PRO A 268 -14.12 -1.47 11.42
C PRO A 268 -13.75 -0.19 12.19
N ASP A 269 -14.13 -0.05 13.46
CA ASP A 269 -13.82 1.11 14.31
C ASP A 269 -12.31 1.28 14.56
N ALA A 270 -11.54 0.19 14.52
CA ALA A 270 -10.07 0.22 14.60
C ALA A 270 -9.42 1.00 13.43
N PHE A 271 -10.16 1.27 12.35
CA PHE A 271 -9.69 1.96 11.15
C PHE A 271 -10.38 3.32 10.94
N GLN A 272 -10.95 3.89 12.01
CA GLN A 272 -11.58 5.21 12.00
C GLN A 272 -10.86 6.23 12.89
N GLY A 273 -9.76 5.84 13.54
CA GLY A 273 -8.98 6.71 14.43
C GLY A 273 -8.24 7.84 13.71
N PRO A 274 -7.56 8.74 14.46
CA PRO A 274 -6.90 9.93 13.93
C PRO A 274 -5.93 9.64 12.77
N THR A 275 -5.11 8.60 12.86
CA THR A 275 -4.19 8.20 11.79
C THR A 275 -4.92 7.81 10.51
N SER A 276 -6.04 7.07 10.62
CA SER A 276 -6.86 6.70 9.45
C SER A 276 -7.50 7.93 8.82
N GLN A 277 -8.00 8.87 9.63
CA GLN A 277 -8.58 10.11 9.13
C GLN A 277 -7.54 10.99 8.43
N ALA A 278 -6.35 11.14 9.02
CA ALA A 278 -5.24 11.90 8.44
C ALA A 278 -4.77 11.29 7.11
N LEU A 279 -4.58 9.97 7.08
CA LEU A 279 -4.22 9.24 5.86
C LEU A 279 -5.26 9.45 4.76
N VAL A 280 -6.55 9.23 5.07
CA VAL A 280 -7.62 9.34 4.07
C VAL A 280 -7.77 10.77 3.59
N THR A 281 -7.67 11.76 4.47
CA THR A 281 -7.67 13.19 4.10
C THR A 281 -6.52 13.51 3.15
N PHE A 282 -5.31 13.03 3.44
CA PHE A 282 -4.14 13.18 2.57
C PHE A 282 -4.34 12.53 1.19
N LEU A 283 -4.82 11.28 1.14
CA LEU A 283 -5.05 10.58 -0.13
C LEU A 283 -6.14 11.26 -0.96
N GLN A 284 -7.16 11.79 -0.30
CA GLN A 284 -8.23 12.56 -0.92
C GLN A 284 -7.82 13.98 -1.32
N SER A 285 -6.70 14.51 -0.85
CA SER A 285 -6.21 15.84 -1.23
C SER A 285 -5.30 15.82 -2.47
N ALA A 286 -5.12 14.65 -3.10
CA ALA A 286 -4.34 14.50 -4.33
C ALA A 286 -4.72 15.56 -5.39
N PRO A 287 -3.77 16.43 -5.81
CA PRO A 287 -4.07 17.59 -6.64
C PRO A 287 -4.13 17.23 -8.13
N PHE A 288 -5.14 16.44 -8.48
CA PHE A 288 -5.49 16.17 -9.87
C PHE A 288 -5.84 17.48 -10.60
N THR A 289 -5.70 17.46 -11.91
CA THR A 289 -6.10 18.56 -12.77
C THR A 289 -7.62 18.74 -12.67
N PRO A 290 -8.09 19.99 -12.49
CA PRO A 290 -9.51 20.28 -12.39
C PRO A 290 -10.28 19.91 -13.66
#